data_AF-A0A953TYX0-F1
#
_entry.id   AF-A0A953TYX0-F1
#
_cell.length_a   1.000
_cell.length_b   1.000
_cell.length_c   1.000
_cell.angle_alpha   90.00
_cell.angle_beta   90.00
_cell.angle_gamma   90.00
#
_symmetry.space_group_name_H-M   'P 1'
#
loop_
_entity.id
_entity.type
_entity.pdbx_description
1 polymer ?
#
loop_
_entity_poly.entity_id
_entity_poly.type
_entity_poly.pdbx_seq_one_letter_code
_entity_poly.pdbx_strand_id
1 'polypeptide(L)'
;MNIGFNRIYSNSVATSVNGTDWDATIGLTGAHGPTFPPISFAGGHQNLTSIGSPNADANVPNSLVVADSVALTKGRHALSFGVDLRAFQFSVIDQSHQSPSLGFDFSQTAGEPTLSGGGLTGDPFASFLVGATQSWSLAVRSEQPRFVSSYYAGFIQDDFKARRNLMLNFGLRYEVETPRHEATGANSVFSPTTPNPGAIGPNGPLLGALIFGGTGPGRSGSAAIGAKTYYKDIGPRIGFSYAPASSSPWLRNTVFRGGYAIYYGPLTYGDFGQALTDGFTASPSGSANFSPALLLDSGIPHYPPPPNLDPAQDNGGFGGGFGGPTYVAPSYGRPGMVENWSFELQRQLSRDLILSAGYVGSHATHLRSLLGGVNALNPAYFNMGNTLNLLVTDPASPVASPFTQFVPLYGGAATVAQALVPFPQYMNIDSDCCLENLGMSDYNALLVKLQRRFSNGLNLLASYTVSKTLTDADSALPAFAGFSGGGYGQNPYNLKGEKSLSFQDIPQTFVLSYLYELPVGPGKRFAKRGGAVGKLLVLLC
;
A
#
# COMPACT_ATOMS: atom_id res chain seq x y z
N MET A 1 -27.21 -4.69 20.98
CA MET A 1 -25.93 -3.95 21.08
C MET A 1 -24.80 -4.91 21.43
N ASN A 2 -23.82 -5.02 20.55
CA ASN A 2 -22.62 -5.83 20.74
C ASN A 2 -21.41 -4.90 20.93
N ILE A 3 -20.63 -5.17 21.98
CA ILE A 3 -19.37 -4.46 22.26
C ILE A 3 -18.25 -5.49 22.21
N GLY A 4 -17.22 -5.23 21.42
CA GLY A 4 -16.05 -6.09 21.28
C GLY A 4 -14.77 -5.29 21.41
N PHE A 5 -13.80 -5.84 22.13
CA PHE A 5 -12.44 -5.32 22.18
C PHE A 5 -11.49 -6.39 21.66
N ASN A 6 -10.59 -6.01 20.76
CA ASN A 6 -9.51 -6.86 20.30
C ASN A 6 -8.17 -6.18 20.55
N ARG A 7 -7.20 -6.94 21.02
CA ARG A 7 -5.79 -6.54 21.15
C ARG A 7 -4.94 -7.67 20.61
N ILE A 8 -4.15 -7.36 19.60
CA ILE A 8 -3.18 -8.30 19.03
C ILE A 8 -1.79 -7.78 19.39
N TYR A 9 -0.90 -8.68 19.75
CA TYR A 9 0.52 -8.40 19.96
C TYR A 9 1.30 -9.29 19.01
N SER A 10 1.96 -8.67 18.03
CA SER A 10 2.79 -9.37 17.04
C SER A 10 4.21 -8.86 17.15
N ASN A 11 5.18 -9.74 17.40
CA ASN A 11 6.59 -9.37 17.50
C ASN A 11 7.44 -10.07 16.44
N SER A 12 8.47 -9.37 15.99
CA SER A 12 9.53 -9.83 15.10
C SER A 12 10.85 -9.44 15.76
N VAL A 13 11.44 -10.36 16.51
CA VAL A 13 12.63 -10.10 17.32
C VAL A 13 13.73 -11.12 17.01
N ALA A 14 14.96 -10.65 16.93
CA ALA A 14 16.14 -11.51 16.83
C ALA A 14 16.33 -12.32 18.12
N THR A 15 17.01 -13.47 18.01
CA THR A 15 17.33 -14.32 19.17
C THR A 15 18.22 -13.64 20.20
N SER A 16 18.95 -12.59 19.80
CA SER A 16 19.77 -11.76 20.68
C SER A 16 18.96 -10.85 21.61
N VAL A 17 17.68 -10.58 21.30
CA VAL A 17 16.81 -9.73 22.11
C VAL A 17 16.40 -10.47 23.39
N ASN A 18 17.23 -10.33 24.42
CA ASN A 18 17.07 -11.01 25.71
C ASN A 18 17.15 -10.05 26.92
N GLY A 19 17.08 -8.73 26.67
CA GLY A 19 17.22 -7.68 27.68
C GLY A 19 18.65 -7.19 27.90
N THR A 20 19.63 -7.74 27.18
CA THR A 20 21.03 -7.27 27.20
C THR A 20 21.20 -6.07 26.26
N ASP A 21 21.89 -5.03 26.71
CA ASP A 21 22.46 -4.01 25.84
C ASP A 21 23.75 -4.57 25.23
N TRP A 22 23.67 -5.02 23.99
CA TRP A 22 24.78 -5.70 23.33
C TRP A 22 25.92 -4.75 22.98
N ASP A 23 25.62 -3.50 22.64
CA ASP A 23 26.62 -2.48 22.33
C ASP A 23 27.49 -2.21 23.55
N ALA A 24 26.87 -2.00 24.72
CA ALA A 24 27.59 -1.85 25.98
C ALA A 24 28.38 -3.12 26.35
N THR A 25 27.82 -4.31 26.10
CA THR A 25 28.46 -5.59 26.43
C THR A 25 29.73 -5.84 25.62
N ILE A 26 29.75 -5.44 24.34
CA ILE A 26 30.93 -5.59 23.47
C ILE A 26 31.85 -4.36 23.48
N GLY A 27 31.52 -3.32 24.24
CA GLY A 27 32.33 -2.11 24.38
C GLY A 27 32.16 -1.08 23.26
N LEU A 28 31.10 -1.18 22.46
CA LEU A 28 30.81 -0.23 21.38
C LEU A 28 30.18 1.03 21.96
N THR A 29 30.93 2.14 21.97
CA THR A 29 30.45 3.41 22.53
C THR A 29 29.61 4.20 21.53
N GLY A 30 28.69 5.05 22.01
CA GLY A 30 27.85 5.90 21.16
C GLY A 30 26.59 5.23 20.58
N ALA A 31 26.35 3.97 20.90
CA ALA A 31 25.12 3.24 20.60
C ALA A 31 24.64 2.42 21.82
N HIS A 32 23.34 2.14 21.83
CA HIS A 32 22.67 1.38 22.90
C HIS A 32 21.48 0.66 22.30
N GLY A 33 21.57 -0.66 22.17
CA GLY A 33 20.55 -1.43 21.49
C GLY A 33 20.35 -2.86 22.03
N PRO A 34 19.12 -3.38 21.94
CA PRO A 34 18.78 -4.70 22.47
C PRO A 34 19.19 -5.85 21.54
N THR A 35 19.70 -5.56 20.34
CA THR A 35 20.11 -6.55 19.35
C THR A 35 21.62 -6.67 19.29
N PHE A 36 22.13 -7.86 18.98
CA PHE A 36 23.54 -7.98 18.62
C PHE A 36 23.80 -7.25 17.29
N PRO A 37 24.77 -6.31 17.21
CA PRO A 37 25.04 -5.53 16.01
C PRO A 37 25.12 -6.40 14.75
N PRO A 38 24.33 -6.11 13.71
CA PRO A 38 24.50 -6.80 12.45
C PRO A 38 25.80 -6.34 11.79
N ILE A 39 26.71 -7.28 11.59
CA ILE A 39 27.99 -7.07 10.93
C ILE A 39 27.93 -7.80 9.59
N SER A 40 28.11 -7.07 8.50
CA SER A 40 28.11 -7.61 7.14
C SER A 40 29.51 -7.53 6.52
N PHE A 41 29.81 -8.51 5.67
CA PHE A 41 31.06 -8.58 4.93
C PHE A 41 30.74 -8.55 3.44
N ALA A 42 31.30 -7.56 2.74
CA ALA A 42 31.12 -7.41 1.30
C ALA A 42 32.45 -7.60 0.58
N GLY A 43 32.42 -8.31 -0.55
CA GLY A 43 33.60 -8.63 -1.34
C GLY A 43 34.52 -9.67 -0.71
N GLY A 44 35.65 -9.97 -1.36
CA GLY A 44 36.57 -11.03 -0.93
C GLY A 44 36.15 -12.46 -1.30
N HIS A 45 37.02 -13.44 -1.00
CA HIS A 45 36.90 -14.83 -1.47
C HIS A 45 36.24 -15.79 -0.46
N GLN A 46 35.90 -15.32 0.75
CA GLN A 46 35.58 -16.16 1.91
C GLN A 46 34.10 -16.53 2.07
N ASN A 47 33.19 -16.03 1.20
CA ASN A 47 31.73 -16.23 1.30
C ASN A 47 31.14 -15.95 2.71
N LEU A 48 31.78 -15.07 3.48
CA LEU A 48 31.22 -14.57 4.74
C LEU A 48 30.08 -13.61 4.40
N THR A 49 28.89 -13.86 4.93
CA THR A 49 27.70 -13.05 4.63
C THR A 49 27.46 -12.02 5.72
N SER A 50 27.05 -12.47 6.90
CA SER A 50 26.80 -11.60 8.04
C SER A 50 26.70 -12.36 9.36
N ILE A 51 26.87 -11.63 10.45
CA ILE A 51 26.52 -12.06 11.81
C ILE A 51 25.61 -11.01 12.45
N GLY A 52 24.82 -11.42 13.44
CA GLY A 52 23.84 -10.52 14.08
C GLY A 52 22.57 -10.31 13.26
N SER A 53 21.61 -9.63 13.86
CA SER A 53 20.34 -9.28 13.22
C SER A 53 19.81 -7.99 13.85
N PRO A 54 19.39 -7.01 13.04
CA PRO A 54 18.89 -5.74 13.56
C PRO A 54 17.47 -5.83 14.10
N ASN A 55 16.75 -6.93 13.88
CA ASN A 55 15.30 -6.98 14.04
C ASN A 55 14.90 -6.99 15.51
N ALA A 56 14.17 -5.97 15.92
CA ALA A 56 13.55 -5.88 17.24
C ALA A 56 12.32 -4.98 17.17
N ASP A 57 11.26 -5.48 16.55
CA ASP A 57 10.01 -4.75 16.38
C ASP A 57 8.79 -5.51 16.93
N ALA A 58 7.78 -4.75 17.34
CA ALA A 58 6.49 -5.26 17.73
C ALA A 58 5.36 -4.30 17.32
N ASN A 59 4.27 -4.88 16.85
CA ASN A 59 3.05 -4.19 16.45
C ASN A 59 1.92 -4.56 17.41
N VAL A 60 1.22 -3.54 17.92
CA VAL A 60 0.18 -3.70 18.94
C VAL A 60 -1.12 -3.01 18.52
N PRO A 61 -1.85 -3.55 17.52
CA PRO A 61 -3.14 -3.01 17.15
C PRO A 61 -4.21 -3.33 18.20
N ASN A 62 -5.03 -2.34 18.52
CA ASN A 62 -6.23 -2.46 19.32
C ASN A 62 -7.43 -1.97 18.51
N SER A 63 -8.56 -2.64 18.68
CA SER A 63 -9.85 -2.16 18.16
C SER A 63 -10.94 -2.29 19.22
N LEU A 64 -11.71 -1.22 19.37
CA LEU A 64 -12.97 -1.23 20.10
C LEU A 64 -14.09 -1.11 19.05
N VAL A 65 -15.00 -2.06 19.04
CA VAL A 65 -16.13 -2.11 18.11
C VAL A 65 -17.43 -2.09 18.90
N VAL A 66 -18.31 -1.17 18.54
CA VAL A 66 -19.68 -1.07 19.06
C VAL A 66 -20.62 -1.12 17.87
N ALA A 67 -21.37 -2.20 17.75
CA ALA A 67 -22.28 -2.39 16.63
C ALA A 67 -23.64 -2.92 17.11
N ASP A 68 -24.70 -2.49 16.43
CA ASP A 68 -26.03 -3.04 16.63
C ASP A 68 -26.82 -3.03 15.33
N SER A 69 -27.72 -4.01 15.19
CA SER A 69 -28.61 -4.08 14.04
C SER A 69 -29.96 -4.63 14.44
N VAL A 70 -30.99 -4.12 13.78
CA VAL A 70 -32.39 -4.51 13.98
C VAL A 70 -32.95 -4.92 12.63
N ALA A 71 -33.58 -6.09 12.60
CA ALA A 71 -34.33 -6.58 11.47
C ALA A 71 -35.84 -6.58 11.82
N LEU A 72 -36.64 -5.93 10.98
CA LEU A 72 -38.08 -5.83 11.14
C LEU A 72 -38.77 -6.29 9.85
N THR A 73 -39.51 -7.38 9.93
CA THR A 73 -40.40 -7.79 8.83
C THR A 73 -41.82 -7.36 9.16
N LYS A 74 -42.39 -6.48 8.33
CA LYS A 74 -43.77 -6.01 8.47
C LYS A 74 -44.46 -5.96 7.11
N GLY A 75 -45.45 -6.83 6.93
CA GLY A 75 -46.23 -6.90 5.70
C GLY A 75 -45.36 -7.24 4.49
N ARG A 76 -45.21 -6.28 3.57
CA ARG A 76 -44.44 -6.43 2.32
C ARG A 76 -42.99 -5.96 2.43
N HIS A 77 -42.59 -5.43 3.59
CA HIS A 77 -41.27 -4.87 3.83
C HIS A 77 -40.48 -5.77 4.78
N ALA A 78 -39.22 -5.98 4.45
CA ALA A 78 -38.23 -6.52 5.37
C ALA A 78 -37.13 -5.46 5.53
N LEU A 79 -37.25 -4.69 6.61
CA LEU A 79 -36.36 -3.60 6.95
C LEU A 79 -35.20 -4.12 7.78
N SER A 80 -34.00 -3.62 7.51
CA SER A 80 -32.81 -3.80 8.35
C SER A 80 -32.12 -2.46 8.53
N PHE A 81 -31.78 -2.10 9.76
CA PHE A 81 -31.03 -0.87 10.04
C PHE A 81 -30.08 -1.09 11.21
N GLY A 82 -29.02 -0.30 11.28
CA GLY A 82 -28.01 -0.49 12.32
C GLY A 82 -26.91 0.56 12.29
N VAL A 83 -26.04 0.46 13.28
CA VAL A 83 -24.87 1.32 13.49
C VAL A 83 -23.63 0.48 13.72
N ASP A 84 -22.48 1.04 13.34
CA ASP A 84 -21.16 0.45 13.52
C ASP A 84 -20.17 1.56 13.85
N LEU A 85 -19.68 1.56 15.09
CA LEU A 85 -18.74 2.54 15.62
C LEU A 85 -17.46 1.80 15.98
N ARG A 86 -16.32 2.28 15.49
CA ARG A 86 -15.03 1.67 15.79
C ARG A 86 -14.02 2.73 16.19
N ALA A 87 -13.21 2.40 17.18
CA ALA A 87 -12.01 3.14 17.52
C ALA A 87 -10.80 2.21 17.32
N PHE A 88 -9.82 2.69 16.58
CA PHE A 88 -8.60 1.94 16.28
C PHE A 88 -7.40 2.61 16.93
N GLN A 89 -6.50 1.79 17.44
CA GLN A 89 -5.15 2.21 17.84
C GLN A 89 -4.15 1.27 17.19
N PHE A 90 -3.16 1.80 16.51
CA PHE A 90 -2.02 1.06 15.98
C PHE A 90 -0.74 1.60 16.62
N SER A 91 -0.14 0.80 17.51
CA SER A 91 1.12 1.14 18.17
C SER A 91 2.25 0.33 17.56
N VAL A 92 3.34 1.01 17.22
CA VAL A 92 4.58 0.41 16.75
C VAL A 92 5.62 0.58 17.85
N ILE A 93 6.26 -0.52 18.23
CA ILE A 93 7.43 -0.54 19.11
C ILE A 93 8.57 -1.02 18.23
N ASP A 94 9.39 -0.09 17.75
CA ASP A 94 10.50 -0.40 16.87
C ASP A 94 11.82 -0.03 17.54
N GLN A 95 12.53 -1.07 17.96
CA GLN A 95 13.89 -1.02 18.48
C GLN A 95 14.88 -1.58 17.46
N SER A 96 14.41 -1.81 16.22
CA SER A 96 15.28 -2.31 15.16
C SER A 96 16.32 -1.25 14.80
N HIS A 97 17.53 -1.74 14.52
CA HIS A 97 18.71 -0.91 14.25
C HIS A 97 19.07 0.09 15.36
N GLN A 98 18.64 -0.11 16.61
CA GLN A 98 19.18 0.65 17.76
C GLN A 98 20.60 0.22 18.14
N SER A 99 20.98 -0.99 17.76
CA SER A 99 22.39 -1.38 17.62
C SER A 99 22.82 -1.09 16.19
N PRO A 100 24.03 -0.56 15.95
CA PRO A 100 24.44 -0.10 14.65
C PRO A 100 24.66 -1.28 13.70
N SER A 101 24.22 -1.12 12.46
CA SER A 101 24.67 -1.98 11.36
C SER A 101 26.07 -1.57 10.96
N LEU A 102 26.98 -2.54 10.86
CA LEU A 102 28.40 -2.31 10.55
C LEU A 102 28.77 -3.10 9.29
N GLY A 103 29.18 -2.39 8.24
CA GLY A 103 29.63 -2.96 6.98
C GLY A 103 31.15 -2.96 6.89
N PHE A 104 31.72 -4.11 6.54
CA PHE A 104 33.14 -4.26 6.25
C PHE A 104 33.34 -4.71 4.80
N ASP A 105 34.30 -4.09 4.13
CA ASP A 105 34.66 -4.33 2.73
C ASP A 105 36.17 -4.59 2.62
N PHE A 106 36.64 -5.14 1.49
CA PHE A 106 38.06 -5.31 1.18
C PHE A 106 38.79 -3.96 1.09
N SER A 107 38.08 -2.86 0.82
CA SER A 107 38.64 -1.55 0.51
C SER A 107 39.60 -1.00 1.57
N GLN A 108 39.33 -1.18 2.86
CA GLN A 108 40.19 -0.67 3.94
C GLN A 108 41.50 -1.46 4.13
N THR A 109 41.61 -2.65 3.54
CA THR A 109 42.82 -3.49 3.57
C THR A 109 43.40 -3.72 2.16
N ALA A 110 42.83 -3.07 1.14
CA ALA A 110 43.28 -3.12 -0.23
C ALA A 110 44.54 -2.26 -0.45
N GLY A 111 45.35 -2.64 -1.45
CA GLY A 111 46.38 -1.76 -1.99
C GLY A 111 45.74 -0.56 -2.72
N GLU A 112 46.37 0.61 -2.64
CA GLU A 112 45.85 1.87 -3.18
C GLU A 112 45.51 1.74 -4.70
N PRO A 113 44.34 2.25 -5.18
CA PRO A 113 43.88 2.14 -6.57
C PRO A 113 44.81 2.68 -7.66
N THR A 114 45.82 3.48 -7.33
CA THR A 114 46.90 3.90 -8.25
C THR A 114 47.77 2.73 -8.72
N LEU A 115 47.71 1.59 -8.05
CA LEU A 115 48.26 0.32 -8.52
C LEU A 115 47.20 -0.40 -9.36
N SER A 116 47.53 -0.72 -10.61
CA SER A 116 46.70 -1.50 -11.54
C SER A 116 46.17 -2.77 -10.87
N GLY A 117 44.93 -2.74 -10.36
CA GLY A 117 44.30 -3.87 -9.65
C GLY A 117 44.02 -3.68 -8.15
N GLY A 118 44.25 -2.50 -7.56
CA GLY A 118 44.07 -2.23 -6.12
C GLY A 118 42.70 -2.66 -5.55
N GLY A 119 41.61 -2.41 -6.29
CA GLY A 119 40.25 -2.83 -5.89
C GLY A 119 39.94 -4.33 -5.98
N LEU A 120 40.90 -5.18 -6.34
CA LEU A 120 40.78 -6.65 -6.29
C LEU A 120 41.59 -7.28 -5.15
N THR A 121 42.25 -6.44 -4.33
CA THR A 121 43.05 -6.86 -3.19
C THR A 121 42.36 -6.48 -1.87
N GLY A 122 42.84 -7.00 -0.74
CA GLY A 122 42.20 -6.80 0.56
C GLY A 122 41.19 -7.90 0.90
N ASP A 123 40.71 -7.87 2.13
CA ASP A 123 39.78 -8.87 2.66
C ASP A 123 38.85 -8.21 3.70
N PRO A 124 37.52 -8.34 3.58
CA PRO A 124 36.59 -7.69 4.49
C PRO A 124 36.68 -8.21 5.92
N PHE A 125 37.08 -9.48 6.11
CA PHE A 125 37.31 -10.02 7.43
C PHE A 125 38.59 -9.45 8.04
N ALA A 126 39.63 -9.23 7.23
CA ALA A 126 40.81 -8.48 7.69
C ALA A 126 40.46 -7.04 8.08
N SER A 127 39.62 -6.34 7.30
CA SER A 127 39.12 -5.00 7.65
C SER A 127 38.37 -5.00 8.99
N PHE A 128 37.58 -6.04 9.26
CA PHE A 128 36.92 -6.26 10.54
C PHE A 128 37.90 -6.51 11.70
N LEU A 129 38.92 -7.35 11.50
CA LEU A 129 39.93 -7.63 12.53
C LEU A 129 40.73 -6.38 12.97
N VAL A 130 40.91 -5.42 12.06
CA VAL A 130 41.55 -4.13 12.38
C VAL A 130 40.55 -3.02 12.72
N GLY A 131 39.25 -3.34 12.83
CA GLY A 131 38.18 -2.41 13.19
C GLY A 131 37.88 -1.33 12.15
N ALA A 132 38.38 -1.47 10.91
CA ALA A 132 38.23 -0.48 9.84
C ALA A 132 36.88 -0.62 9.14
N THR A 133 35.86 0.05 9.69
CA THR A 133 34.47 -0.06 9.22
C THR A 133 34.28 0.75 7.94
N GLN A 134 33.72 0.13 6.89
CA GLN A 134 33.46 0.78 5.60
C GLN A 134 32.20 1.64 5.65
N SER A 135 31.15 1.12 6.28
CA SER A 135 29.89 1.83 6.45
C SER A 135 29.24 1.48 7.76
N TRP A 136 28.47 2.41 8.29
CA TRP A 136 27.66 2.19 9.47
C TRP A 136 26.34 2.92 9.36
N SER A 137 25.32 2.39 10.01
CA SER A 137 24.04 3.06 10.17
C SER A 137 23.36 2.65 11.46
N LEU A 138 22.60 3.57 12.02
CA LEU A 138 21.87 3.39 13.27
C LEU A 138 20.50 4.06 13.14
N ALA A 139 19.50 3.59 13.87
CA ALA A 139 18.19 4.24 14.00
C ALA A 139 17.91 4.59 15.46
N VAL A 140 17.61 5.86 15.71
CA VAL A 140 17.32 6.41 17.03
C VAL A 140 15.93 7.03 16.98
N ARG A 141 15.08 6.68 17.92
CA ARG A 141 13.68 7.13 17.96
C ARG A 141 13.44 7.81 19.30
N SER A 142 12.96 9.05 19.24
CA SER A 142 12.57 9.80 20.45
C SER A 142 11.22 9.34 21.00
N GLU A 143 10.37 8.80 20.13
CA GLU A 143 9.00 8.38 20.44
C GLU A 143 8.68 7.07 19.70
N GLN A 144 7.81 6.26 20.29
CA GLN A 144 7.26 5.05 19.66
C GLN A 144 5.84 5.38 19.15
N PRO A 145 5.59 5.37 17.82
CA PRO A 145 4.34 5.88 17.27
C PRO A 145 3.10 5.16 17.80
N ARG A 146 2.09 5.94 18.18
CA ARG A 146 0.76 5.43 18.53
C ARG A 146 -0.30 6.12 17.70
N PHE A 147 -0.59 5.54 16.55
CA PHE A 147 -1.62 6.04 15.65
C PHE A 147 -3.01 5.70 16.16
N VAL A 148 -3.92 6.66 16.10
CA VAL A 148 -5.32 6.49 16.47
C VAL A 148 -6.24 6.99 15.35
N SER A 149 -7.34 6.28 15.13
CA SER A 149 -8.38 6.65 14.16
C SER A 149 -9.75 6.18 14.63
N SER A 150 -10.80 6.67 13.97
CA SER A 150 -12.19 6.32 14.25
C SER A 150 -12.96 6.05 12.97
N TYR A 151 -13.94 5.15 13.06
CA TYR A 151 -14.87 4.83 12.00
C TYR A 151 -16.29 4.89 12.53
N TYR A 152 -17.16 5.56 11.78
CA TYR A 152 -18.56 5.74 12.10
C TYR A 152 -19.39 5.29 10.92
N ALA A 153 -20.36 4.42 11.14
CA ALA A 153 -21.29 4.05 10.09
C ALA A 153 -22.71 3.82 10.60
N GLY A 154 -23.67 4.12 9.72
CA GLY A 154 -25.09 3.83 9.90
C GLY A 154 -25.68 3.34 8.59
N PHE A 155 -26.65 2.44 8.66
CA PHE A 155 -27.32 1.94 7.47
C PHE A 155 -28.81 1.71 7.69
N ILE A 156 -29.53 1.76 6.57
CA ILE A 156 -30.92 1.32 6.45
C ILE A 156 -31.09 0.59 5.12
N GLN A 157 -31.84 -0.50 5.13
CA GLN A 157 -32.15 -1.31 3.97
C GLN A 157 -33.60 -1.78 4.04
N ASP A 158 -34.28 -1.80 2.91
CA ASP A 158 -35.63 -2.31 2.73
C ASP A 158 -35.69 -3.29 1.56
N ASP A 159 -36.11 -4.50 1.86
CA ASP A 159 -36.49 -5.52 0.89
C ASP A 159 -38.01 -5.48 0.71
N PHE A 160 -38.44 -4.78 -0.34
CA PHE A 160 -39.84 -4.50 -0.60
C PHE A 160 -40.43 -5.43 -1.67
N LYS A 161 -41.40 -6.26 -1.27
CA LYS A 161 -42.22 -7.07 -2.18
C LYS A 161 -43.32 -6.21 -2.83
N ALA A 162 -42.94 -5.39 -3.81
CA ALA A 162 -43.86 -4.50 -4.53
C ALA A 162 -45.04 -5.25 -5.15
N ARG A 163 -44.78 -6.43 -5.74
CA ARG A 163 -45.80 -7.37 -6.26
C ARG A 163 -45.36 -8.80 -5.96
N ARG A 164 -46.24 -9.79 -6.20
CA ARG A 164 -45.90 -11.23 -6.06
C ARG A 164 -44.73 -11.67 -6.94
N ASN A 165 -44.43 -10.88 -7.96
CA ASN A 165 -43.45 -11.18 -8.99
C ASN A 165 -42.45 -10.02 -9.21
N LEU A 166 -42.44 -9.03 -8.32
CA LEU A 166 -41.51 -7.89 -8.34
C LEU A 166 -41.06 -7.61 -6.90
N MET A 167 -39.76 -7.76 -6.69
CA MET A 167 -39.06 -7.36 -5.47
C MET A 167 -38.15 -6.18 -5.79
N LEU A 168 -38.13 -5.19 -4.91
CA LEU A 168 -37.24 -4.04 -4.96
C LEU A 168 -36.38 -4.05 -3.70
N ASN A 169 -35.10 -3.73 -3.84
CA ASN A 169 -34.15 -3.64 -2.75
C ASN A 169 -33.64 -2.21 -2.71
N PHE A 170 -33.83 -1.52 -1.59
CA PHE A 170 -33.32 -0.17 -1.38
C PHE A 170 -32.42 -0.19 -0.16
N GLY A 171 -31.22 0.37 -0.27
CA GLY A 171 -30.27 0.47 0.81
C GLY A 171 -29.56 1.81 0.78
N LEU A 172 -29.24 2.32 1.95
CA LEU A 172 -28.38 3.48 2.13
C LEU A 172 -27.46 3.19 3.30
N ARG A 173 -26.16 3.36 3.08
CA ARG A 173 -25.15 3.31 4.12
C ARG A 173 -24.37 4.61 4.12
N TYR A 174 -24.24 5.22 5.29
CA TYR A 174 -23.38 6.38 5.52
C TYR A 174 -22.20 5.92 6.36
N GLU A 175 -21.00 6.25 5.91
CA GLU A 175 -19.76 5.89 6.57
C GLU A 175 -18.87 7.14 6.71
N VAL A 176 -18.00 7.16 7.72
CA VAL A 176 -16.96 8.17 7.89
C VAL A 176 -15.77 7.49 8.54
N GLU A 177 -14.64 7.47 7.85
CA GLU A 177 -13.35 7.08 8.41
C GLU A 177 -12.47 8.32 8.58
N THR A 178 -11.87 8.48 9.76
CA THR A 178 -10.94 9.59 10.01
C THR A 178 -9.52 9.17 9.64
N PRO A 179 -8.74 10.00 8.94
CA PRO A 179 -7.29 9.82 8.83
C PRO A 179 -6.66 9.62 10.21
N ARG A 180 -5.66 8.73 10.30
CA ARG A 180 -4.99 8.44 11.56
C ARG A 180 -4.13 9.62 11.99
N HIS A 181 -3.94 9.79 13.29
CA HIS A 181 -2.96 10.72 13.85
C HIS A 181 -2.20 10.09 14.99
N GLU A 182 -0.99 10.59 15.24
CA GLU A 182 -0.19 10.16 16.38
C GLU A 182 -0.75 10.79 17.67
N ALA A 183 -0.89 9.99 18.73
CA ALA A 183 -1.61 10.34 19.96
C ALA A 183 -0.91 11.37 20.86
N THR A 184 0.41 11.55 20.76
CA THR A 184 1.21 12.56 21.48
C THR A 184 1.59 13.75 20.58
N GLY A 185 1.24 13.68 19.29
CA GLY A 185 1.60 14.67 18.28
C GLY A 185 3.00 14.45 17.71
N ALA A 186 3.61 13.28 17.90
CA ALA A 186 4.88 12.89 17.28
C ALA A 186 4.69 12.48 15.81
N ASN A 187 4.03 13.35 15.03
CA ASN A 187 3.75 13.17 13.61
C ASN A 187 4.36 14.34 12.82
N SER A 188 4.79 14.10 11.60
CA SER A 188 5.25 15.13 10.68
C SER A 188 4.77 14.87 9.27
N VAL A 189 4.61 15.93 8.49
CA VAL A 189 4.23 15.85 7.09
C VAL A 189 4.78 17.05 6.32
N PHE A 190 5.09 16.84 5.06
CA PHE A 190 5.42 17.89 4.11
C PHE A 190 4.21 18.81 3.89
N SER A 191 4.44 20.12 3.99
CA SER A 191 3.47 21.15 3.69
C SER A 191 3.93 22.00 2.49
N PRO A 192 3.25 21.91 1.33
CA PRO A 192 3.64 22.63 0.11
C PRO A 192 3.48 24.15 0.22
N THR A 193 2.83 24.64 1.27
CA THR A 193 2.56 26.08 1.49
C THR A 193 3.36 26.67 2.64
N THR A 194 4.14 25.86 3.36
CA THR A 194 4.93 26.35 4.50
C THR A 194 6.26 26.92 4.00
N PRO A 195 6.64 28.15 4.35
CA PRO A 195 7.94 28.70 4.00
C PRO A 195 9.09 27.89 4.63
N ASN A 196 10.10 27.56 3.83
CA ASN A 196 11.26 26.77 4.24
C ASN A 196 12.45 27.67 4.64
N PRO A 197 12.80 27.75 5.92
CA PRO A 197 13.85 28.66 6.39
C PRO A 197 15.26 28.31 5.88
N GLY A 198 15.49 27.05 5.47
CA GLY A 198 16.77 26.59 4.93
C GLY A 198 16.92 26.75 3.42
N ALA A 199 15.86 27.18 2.72
CA ALA A 199 15.86 27.39 1.26
C ALA A 199 15.48 28.84 0.93
N ILE A 200 16.41 29.77 1.14
CA ILE A 200 16.19 31.21 0.90
C ILE A 200 16.52 31.56 -0.56
N GLY A 201 15.49 31.87 -1.34
CA GLY A 201 15.60 32.36 -2.70
C GLY A 201 15.62 33.89 -2.81
N PRO A 202 15.67 34.45 -4.03
CA PRO A 202 15.74 35.90 -4.26
C PRO A 202 14.55 36.68 -3.68
N ASN A 203 13.39 36.04 -3.55
CA ASN A 203 12.15 36.65 -3.06
C ASN A 203 11.79 36.21 -1.62
N GLY A 204 12.76 35.63 -0.89
CA GLY A 204 12.57 35.06 0.44
C GLY A 204 12.54 33.53 0.45
N PRO A 205 12.14 32.92 1.58
CA PRO A 205 12.05 31.47 1.73
C PRO A 205 11.15 30.84 0.65
N LEU A 206 11.64 29.78 0.01
CA LEU A 206 10.83 28.95 -0.88
C LEU A 206 9.73 28.25 -0.08
N LEU A 207 8.60 27.94 -0.72
CA LEU A 207 7.55 27.13 -0.08
C LEU A 207 7.92 25.65 -0.12
N GLY A 208 7.38 24.87 0.81
CA GLY A 208 7.64 23.44 0.95
C GLY A 208 8.57 23.13 2.11
N ALA A 209 7.99 22.81 3.27
CA ALA A 209 8.72 22.46 4.48
C ALA A 209 7.97 21.40 5.29
N LEU A 210 8.67 20.69 6.16
CA LEU A 210 8.02 19.84 7.16
C LEU A 210 7.23 20.68 8.15
N ILE A 211 6.07 20.16 8.56
CA ILE A 211 5.33 20.64 9.73
C ILE A 211 5.24 19.51 10.74
N PHE A 212 5.37 19.85 12.03
CA PHE A 212 5.34 18.88 13.14
C PHE A 212 4.04 19.00 13.92
N GLY A 213 3.51 17.86 14.36
CA GLY A 213 2.28 17.76 15.12
C GLY A 213 2.42 18.24 16.56
N GLY A 214 1.30 18.54 17.21
CA GLY A 214 1.20 18.94 18.61
C GLY A 214 1.36 20.45 18.85
N THR A 215 1.52 20.81 20.12
CA THR A 215 1.60 22.21 20.59
C THR A 215 2.96 22.49 21.24
N GLY A 216 3.48 23.69 21.05
CA GLY A 216 4.76 24.13 21.64
C GLY A 216 5.75 24.64 20.59
N PRO A 217 6.96 25.04 21.01
CA PRO A 217 7.99 25.51 20.08
C PRO A 217 8.29 24.49 18.98
N GLY A 218 8.39 24.96 17.73
CA GLY A 218 8.66 24.11 16.56
C GLY A 218 7.47 23.26 16.08
N ARG A 219 6.31 23.31 16.75
CA ARG A 219 5.12 22.53 16.37
C ARG A 219 4.03 23.41 15.75
N SER A 220 3.22 22.80 14.88
CA SER A 220 2.21 23.48 14.06
C SER A 220 0.90 23.83 14.78
N GLY A 221 0.69 23.35 16.01
CA GLY A 221 -0.60 23.46 16.69
C GLY A 221 -1.69 22.54 16.12
N SER A 222 -1.33 21.64 15.21
CA SER A 222 -2.22 20.67 14.56
C SER A 222 -1.70 19.25 14.76
N ALA A 223 -2.44 18.23 14.32
CA ALA A 223 -1.96 16.85 14.31
C ALA A 223 -1.00 16.54 13.13
N ALA A 224 -0.72 17.50 12.24
CA ALA A 224 0.17 17.35 11.08
C ALA A 224 -0.13 16.12 10.19
N ILE A 225 -1.42 15.79 9.98
CA ILE A 225 -1.85 14.57 9.24
C ILE A 225 -1.78 14.77 7.72
N GLY A 226 -1.83 16.02 7.24
CA GLY A 226 -1.93 16.36 5.81
C GLY A 226 -3.32 16.16 5.22
N ALA A 227 -3.98 15.03 5.49
CA ALA A 227 -5.33 14.69 5.00
C ALA A 227 -6.49 15.31 5.81
N LYS A 228 -7.63 15.56 5.15
CA LYS A 228 -8.90 15.94 5.78
C LYS A 228 -9.88 14.78 5.80
N THR A 229 -10.62 14.62 6.89
CA THR A 229 -11.74 13.67 6.96
C THR A 229 -12.77 13.97 5.88
N TYR A 230 -13.13 12.96 5.10
CA TYR A 230 -14.17 13.06 4.09
C TYR A 230 -15.50 12.58 4.68
N TYR A 231 -16.52 13.43 4.63
CA TYR A 231 -17.83 13.19 5.28
C TYR A 231 -18.94 12.85 4.28
N LYS A 232 -18.62 12.53 3.03
CA LYS A 232 -19.61 12.30 1.96
C LYS A 232 -19.59 10.86 1.45
N ASP A 233 -19.20 9.90 2.27
CA ASP A 233 -19.26 8.47 1.93
C ASP A 233 -20.70 7.96 2.08
N ILE A 234 -21.50 8.27 1.07
CA ILE A 234 -22.91 7.87 0.98
C ILE A 234 -22.99 6.73 -0.04
N GLY A 235 -23.21 5.51 0.44
CA GLY A 235 -23.31 4.29 -0.36
C GLY A 235 -24.75 3.87 -0.61
N PRO A 236 -25.44 4.40 -1.65
CA PRO A 236 -26.74 3.91 -2.04
C PRO A 236 -26.62 2.50 -2.64
N ARG A 237 -27.67 1.71 -2.46
CA ARG A 237 -27.84 0.38 -3.05
C ARG A 237 -29.26 0.28 -3.56
N ILE A 238 -29.42 0.00 -4.84
CA ILE A 238 -30.73 -0.17 -5.46
C ILE A 238 -30.69 -1.44 -6.27
N GLY A 239 -31.69 -2.29 -6.09
CA GLY A 239 -31.81 -3.56 -6.80
C GLY A 239 -33.26 -3.90 -7.11
N PHE A 240 -33.44 -4.79 -8.07
CA PHE A 240 -34.74 -5.37 -8.37
C PHE A 240 -34.61 -6.84 -8.77
N SER A 241 -35.68 -7.59 -8.53
CA SER A 241 -35.92 -8.89 -9.14
C SER A 241 -37.34 -8.95 -9.69
N TYR A 242 -37.46 -9.29 -10.97
CA TYR A 242 -38.74 -9.31 -11.67
C TYR A 242 -38.93 -10.61 -12.44
N ALA A 243 -40.04 -11.29 -12.16
CA ALA A 243 -40.45 -12.52 -12.84
C ALA A 243 -41.76 -12.25 -13.60
N PRO A 244 -41.75 -11.96 -14.91
CA PRO A 244 -42.97 -11.65 -15.64
C PRO A 244 -43.98 -12.80 -15.56
N ALA A 245 -45.21 -12.49 -15.12
CA ALA A 245 -46.34 -13.41 -15.25
C ALA A 245 -46.86 -13.34 -16.70
N SER A 246 -46.08 -13.88 -17.63
CA SER A 246 -46.37 -13.82 -19.06
C SER A 246 -46.62 -15.22 -19.63
N SER A 247 -47.64 -15.35 -20.48
CA SER A 247 -47.86 -16.53 -21.31
C SER A 247 -46.95 -16.57 -22.55
N SER A 248 -46.24 -15.47 -22.86
CA SER A 248 -45.31 -15.41 -23.98
C SER A 248 -44.18 -16.42 -23.80
N PRO A 249 -43.89 -17.28 -24.80
CA PRO A 249 -42.83 -18.29 -24.71
C PRO A 249 -41.45 -17.71 -24.32
N TRP A 250 -41.17 -16.46 -24.71
CA TRP A 250 -39.89 -15.79 -24.50
C TRP A 250 -39.73 -15.20 -23.09
N LEU A 251 -40.85 -14.88 -22.43
CA LEU A 251 -40.87 -14.27 -21.09
C LEU A 251 -41.31 -15.24 -19.99
N ARG A 252 -41.94 -16.35 -20.37
CA ARG A 252 -42.34 -17.41 -19.44
C ARG A 252 -41.11 -18.08 -18.83
N ASN A 253 -41.14 -18.25 -17.51
CA ASN A 253 -40.05 -18.83 -16.71
C ASN A 253 -38.72 -18.06 -16.85
N THR A 254 -38.82 -16.74 -17.07
CA THR A 254 -37.69 -15.82 -17.08
C THR A 254 -37.71 -14.97 -15.81
N VAL A 255 -36.54 -14.73 -15.24
CA VAL A 255 -36.33 -13.81 -14.12
C VAL A 255 -35.27 -12.80 -14.54
N PHE A 256 -35.58 -11.53 -14.35
CA PHE A 256 -34.64 -10.43 -14.49
C PHE A 256 -34.17 -10.02 -13.11
N ARG A 257 -32.87 -9.77 -12.97
CA ARG A 257 -32.29 -9.14 -11.79
C ARG A 257 -31.38 -8.02 -12.25
N GLY A 258 -31.33 -6.97 -11.46
CA GLY A 258 -30.35 -5.93 -11.68
C GLY A 258 -30.18 -5.09 -10.43
N GLY A 259 -29.07 -4.39 -10.37
CA GLY A 259 -28.80 -3.49 -9.27
C GLY A 259 -27.57 -2.64 -9.50
N TYR A 260 -27.49 -1.59 -8.71
CA TYR A 260 -26.40 -0.64 -8.64
C TYR A 260 -26.09 -0.36 -7.17
N ALA A 261 -24.81 -0.29 -6.83
CA ALA A 261 -24.37 0.00 -5.47
C ALA A 261 -23.02 0.72 -5.48
N ILE A 262 -22.87 1.69 -4.57
CA ILE A 262 -21.57 2.31 -4.27
C ILE A 262 -21.04 1.71 -2.97
N TYR A 263 -19.77 1.32 -2.99
CA TYR A 263 -19.03 0.82 -1.84
C TYR A 263 -17.81 1.71 -1.61
N TYR A 264 -17.46 1.92 -0.34
CA TYR A 264 -16.24 2.61 0.05
C TYR A 264 -15.29 1.59 0.67
N GLY A 265 -14.02 1.64 0.26
CA GLY A 265 -12.92 0.91 0.89
C GLY A 265 -12.38 1.69 2.09
N PRO A 266 -11.52 1.06 2.91
CA PRO A 266 -10.86 1.76 4.02
C PRO A 266 -9.76 2.70 3.53
N LEU A 267 -9.44 3.71 4.34
CA LEU A 267 -8.21 4.47 4.20
C LEU A 267 -7.01 3.55 4.43
N THR A 268 -6.15 3.43 3.41
CA THR A 268 -5.03 2.48 3.43
C THR A 268 -3.71 3.24 3.52
N TYR A 269 -2.98 3.02 4.61
CA TYR A 269 -1.59 3.47 4.76
C TYR A 269 -0.68 2.30 4.37
N GLY A 270 0.21 2.50 3.41
CA GLY A 270 1.20 1.51 2.99
C GLY A 270 2.50 1.57 3.79
N ASP A 271 2.43 2.14 4.99
CA ASP A 271 3.54 2.18 5.93
C ASP A 271 3.36 1.12 7.03
N PHE A 272 4.47 0.69 7.61
CA PHE A 272 4.46 -0.17 8.80
C PHE A 272 4.38 0.66 10.09
N GLY A 273 3.73 1.83 10.03
CA GLY A 273 3.68 2.82 11.12
C GLY A 273 5.01 3.51 11.42
N GLN A 274 5.92 3.54 10.44
CA GLN A 274 7.22 4.21 10.55
C GLN A 274 7.29 5.51 9.72
N ALA A 275 6.38 5.72 8.78
CA ALA A 275 6.29 6.96 8.00
C ALA A 275 5.59 8.08 8.81
N LEU A 276 5.71 9.31 8.32
CA LEU A 276 5.20 10.53 8.99
C LEU A 276 5.84 10.77 10.37
N THR A 277 7.08 10.32 10.57
CA THR A 277 7.82 10.47 11.83
C THR A 277 9.15 11.23 11.68
N ASP A 278 9.35 11.90 10.54
CA ASP A 278 10.50 12.76 10.29
C ASP A 278 10.65 13.78 11.43
N GLY A 279 11.87 13.97 11.90
CA GLY A 279 12.17 14.75 13.09
C GLY A 279 12.03 14.01 14.42
N PHE A 280 11.21 12.96 14.52
CA PHE A 280 11.10 12.13 15.73
C PHE A 280 11.95 10.86 15.67
N THR A 281 12.39 10.50 14.47
CA THR A 281 13.37 9.46 14.18
C THR A 281 14.62 10.10 13.56
N ALA A 282 15.80 9.65 13.99
CA ALA A 282 17.08 9.98 13.40
C ALA A 282 17.75 8.69 12.89
N SER A 283 18.29 8.73 11.68
CA SER A 283 18.98 7.59 11.07
C SER A 283 20.43 7.95 10.72
N PRO A 284 21.29 8.24 11.72
CA PRO A 284 22.68 8.60 11.45
C PRO A 284 23.39 7.46 10.73
N SER A 285 24.20 7.83 9.75
CA SER A 285 24.99 6.89 8.96
C SER A 285 26.28 7.53 8.48
N GLY A 286 27.23 6.70 8.10
CA GLY A 286 28.45 7.13 7.46
C GLY A 286 28.96 6.03 6.55
N SER A 287 29.54 6.42 5.43
CA SER A 287 30.23 5.51 4.53
C SER A 287 31.49 6.17 4.01
N ALA A 288 32.46 5.34 3.69
CA ALA A 288 33.71 5.76 3.11
C ALA A 288 34.17 4.73 2.07
N ASN A 289 35.19 5.11 1.31
CA ASN A 289 35.79 4.26 0.29
C ASN A 289 37.01 3.53 0.90
N PHE A 290 38.24 3.85 0.48
CA PHE A 290 39.46 3.20 1.01
C PHE A 290 39.81 3.59 2.45
N SER A 291 39.42 4.79 2.92
CA SER A 291 39.54 5.13 4.34
C SER A 291 38.35 4.56 5.12
N PRO A 292 38.53 4.14 6.39
CA PRO A 292 37.41 3.71 7.21
C PRO A 292 36.46 4.89 7.49
N ALA A 293 35.15 4.64 7.46
CA ALA A 293 34.12 5.59 7.87
C ALA A 293 34.16 5.82 9.39
N LEU A 294 34.50 4.77 10.15
CA LEU A 294 34.88 4.85 11.56
C LEU A 294 35.83 3.69 11.90
N LEU A 295 36.60 3.87 12.96
CA LEU A 295 37.31 2.79 13.64
C LEU A 295 36.41 2.26 14.75
N LEU A 296 36.23 0.94 14.83
CA LEU A 296 35.29 0.30 15.76
C LEU A 296 35.58 0.69 17.22
N ASP A 297 36.86 0.78 17.58
CA ASP A 297 37.32 1.18 18.93
C ASP A 297 37.00 2.65 19.27
N SER A 298 36.76 3.50 18.28
CA SER A 298 36.38 4.90 18.48
C SER A 298 34.89 5.08 18.76
N GLY A 299 34.08 4.03 18.58
CA GLY A 299 32.63 4.08 18.72
C GLY A 299 31.90 4.80 17.58
N ILE A 300 30.59 4.92 17.74
CA ILE A 300 29.73 5.65 16.80
C ILE A 300 29.96 7.16 16.95
N PRO A 301 30.23 7.89 15.84
CA PRO A 301 30.36 9.34 15.86
C PRO A 301 29.16 10.03 16.50
N HIS A 302 29.42 11.14 17.21
CA HIS A 302 28.35 11.92 17.81
C HIS A 302 27.35 12.43 16.76
N TYR A 303 26.05 12.28 17.06
CA TYR A 303 24.94 12.78 16.25
C TYR A 303 23.95 13.54 17.15
N PRO A 304 23.22 14.53 16.61
CA PRO A 304 22.16 15.19 17.34
C PRO A 304 20.99 14.21 17.59
N PRO A 305 20.55 14.01 18.84
CA PRO A 305 19.44 13.11 19.11
C PRO A 305 18.11 13.73 18.65
N PRO A 306 17.12 12.92 18.25
CA PRO A 306 15.77 13.41 18.03
C PRO A 306 15.13 13.86 19.38
N PRO A 307 14.15 14.78 19.37
CA PRO A 307 13.51 15.32 18.17
C PRO A 307 14.28 16.47 17.51
N ASN A 308 14.39 16.43 16.19
CA ASN A 308 14.76 17.58 15.36
C ASN A 308 13.48 18.18 14.78
N LEU A 309 13.08 19.37 15.24
CA LEU A 309 11.87 20.06 14.75
C LEU A 309 12.20 21.20 13.76
N ASP A 310 13.36 21.12 13.10
CA ASP A 310 13.69 22.03 12.01
C ASP A 310 12.86 21.71 10.75
N PRO A 311 12.02 22.64 10.25
CA PRO A 311 11.25 22.46 9.01
C PRO A 311 12.11 22.17 7.76
N ALA A 312 13.40 22.50 7.81
CA ALA A 312 14.36 22.36 6.72
C ALA A 312 15.24 21.10 6.82
N GLN A 313 15.04 20.23 7.80
CA GLN A 313 15.95 19.10 8.06
C GLN A 313 16.09 18.10 6.90
N ASP A 314 15.09 18.01 6.04
CA ASP A 314 15.09 17.12 4.86
C ASP A 314 15.54 17.83 3.58
N ASN A 315 16.02 19.07 3.66
CA ASN A 315 16.57 19.76 2.48
C ASN A 315 17.72 18.94 1.90
N GLY A 316 17.71 18.78 0.57
CA GLY A 316 18.68 17.96 -0.16
C GLY A 316 18.37 16.46 -0.10
N GLY A 317 17.30 16.11 0.62
CA GLY A 317 16.94 14.75 1.00
C GLY A 317 17.06 13.74 -0.13
N PHE A 318 17.94 12.76 0.13
CA PHE A 318 17.84 11.37 -0.30
C PHE A 318 17.61 10.43 0.91
N GLY A 319 17.40 10.95 2.14
CA GLY A 319 17.44 10.17 3.37
C GLY A 319 16.31 10.49 4.35
N GLY A 320 15.79 9.44 4.99
CA GLY A 320 14.61 9.40 5.84
C GLY A 320 13.77 8.15 5.55
N GLY A 321 14.37 6.96 5.61
CA GLY A 321 13.70 5.69 5.28
C GLY A 321 13.35 5.47 3.78
N PHE A 322 12.93 6.51 3.05
CA PHE A 322 12.43 6.46 1.67
C PHE A 322 12.63 7.80 0.89
N GLY A 323 13.73 8.52 1.11
CA GLY A 323 14.23 9.48 0.12
C GLY A 323 13.51 10.84 -0.01
N GLY A 324 13.23 11.55 1.08
CA GLY A 324 12.67 12.91 1.09
C GLY A 324 11.49 13.05 2.06
N PRO A 325 10.95 14.26 2.29
CA PRO A 325 9.86 14.44 3.24
C PRO A 325 8.59 13.77 2.74
N THR A 326 7.82 13.21 3.67
CA THR A 326 6.56 12.52 3.35
C THR A 326 5.41 13.50 3.09
N TYR A 327 4.67 13.37 1.99
CA TYR A 327 3.52 14.19 1.64
C TYR A 327 2.19 13.44 1.68
N VAL A 328 1.19 14.07 2.31
CA VAL A 328 -0.20 13.64 2.26
C VAL A 328 -1.06 14.83 1.86
N ALA A 329 -1.66 14.78 0.66
CA ALA A 329 -2.53 15.84 0.20
C ALA A 329 -3.81 15.93 1.04
N PRO A 330 -4.39 17.13 1.24
CA PRO A 330 -5.67 17.29 1.94
C PRO A 330 -6.82 16.45 1.35
N SER A 331 -6.80 16.17 0.05
CA SER A 331 -7.80 15.34 -0.65
C SER A 331 -7.63 13.83 -0.45
N TYR A 332 -6.47 13.37 0.02
CA TYR A 332 -6.16 11.96 0.18
C TYR A 332 -6.94 11.27 1.32
N GLY A 333 -7.59 12.05 2.19
CA GLY A 333 -8.53 11.51 3.19
C GLY A 333 -9.88 11.04 2.62
N ARG A 334 -10.05 11.02 1.29
CA ARG A 334 -11.23 10.44 0.63
C ARG A 334 -11.01 8.94 0.39
N PRO A 335 -11.86 8.04 0.91
CA PRO A 335 -11.65 6.61 0.69
C PRO A 335 -11.89 6.18 -0.76
N GLY A 336 -11.32 5.03 -1.11
CA GLY A 336 -11.55 4.40 -2.41
C GLY A 336 -13.03 4.08 -2.63
N MET A 337 -13.56 4.45 -3.79
CA MET A 337 -14.99 4.33 -4.10
C MET A 337 -15.17 3.37 -5.28
N VAL A 338 -16.04 2.38 -5.11
CA VAL A 338 -16.37 1.38 -6.13
C VAL A 338 -17.86 1.44 -6.46
N GLU A 339 -18.18 1.83 -7.67
CA GLU A 339 -19.52 1.76 -8.25
C GLU A 339 -19.69 0.43 -8.96
N ASN A 340 -20.58 -0.41 -8.46
CA ASN A 340 -20.88 -1.71 -9.03
C ASN A 340 -22.28 -1.71 -9.64
N TRP A 341 -22.41 -2.19 -10.87
CA TRP A 341 -23.70 -2.49 -11.47
C TRP A 341 -23.73 -3.88 -12.07
N SER A 342 -24.89 -4.50 -11.99
CA SER A 342 -25.10 -5.79 -12.62
C SER A 342 -26.51 -5.90 -13.19
N PHE A 343 -26.62 -6.70 -14.23
CA PHE A 343 -27.89 -7.09 -14.82
C PHE A 343 -27.80 -8.56 -15.22
N GLU A 344 -28.82 -9.34 -14.87
CA GLU A 344 -28.90 -10.77 -15.14
C GLU A 344 -30.27 -11.12 -15.72
N LEU A 345 -30.25 -11.90 -16.80
CA LEU A 345 -31.38 -12.64 -17.31
C LEU A 345 -31.19 -14.12 -17.00
N GLN A 346 -32.12 -14.72 -16.27
CA GLN A 346 -32.15 -16.15 -15.99
C GLN A 346 -33.42 -16.74 -16.60
N ARG A 347 -33.27 -17.83 -17.36
CA ARG A 347 -34.40 -18.54 -17.98
C ARG A 347 -34.32 -20.03 -17.77
N GLN A 348 -35.44 -20.63 -17.40
CA GLN A 348 -35.61 -22.07 -17.40
C GLN A 348 -35.93 -22.54 -18.84
N LEU A 349 -35.01 -23.30 -19.45
CA LEU A 349 -35.14 -23.83 -20.82
C LEU A 349 -35.88 -25.17 -20.86
N SER A 350 -35.66 -26.01 -19.84
CA SER A 350 -36.32 -27.31 -19.62
C SER A 350 -36.61 -27.49 -18.13
N ARG A 351 -37.34 -28.55 -17.75
CA ARG A 351 -37.63 -28.88 -16.34
C ARG A 351 -36.38 -28.92 -15.46
N ASP A 352 -35.26 -29.35 -16.04
CA ASP A 352 -33.96 -29.56 -15.41
C ASP A 352 -32.87 -28.59 -15.89
N LEU A 353 -33.12 -27.73 -16.89
CA LEU A 353 -32.11 -26.90 -17.55
C LEU A 353 -32.38 -25.41 -17.38
N ILE A 354 -31.39 -24.68 -16.86
CA ILE A 354 -31.42 -23.24 -16.61
C ILE A 354 -30.25 -22.59 -17.34
N LEU A 355 -30.53 -21.53 -18.08
CA LEU A 355 -29.54 -20.64 -18.69
C LEU A 355 -29.60 -19.29 -17.99
N SER A 356 -28.44 -18.73 -17.66
CA SER A 356 -28.31 -17.37 -17.11
C SER A 356 -27.27 -16.62 -17.93
N ALA A 357 -27.57 -15.37 -18.27
CA ALA A 357 -26.65 -14.46 -18.91
C ALA A 357 -26.66 -13.15 -18.12
N GLY A 358 -25.50 -12.72 -17.65
CA GLY A 358 -25.36 -11.53 -16.84
C GLY A 358 -24.21 -10.65 -17.32
N TYR A 359 -24.37 -9.35 -17.11
CA TYR A 359 -23.32 -8.37 -17.27
C TYR A 359 -23.01 -7.77 -15.90
N VAL A 360 -21.73 -7.62 -15.60
CA VAL A 360 -21.22 -6.99 -14.38
C VAL A 360 -20.24 -5.91 -14.81
N GLY A 361 -20.44 -4.70 -14.30
CA GLY A 361 -19.49 -3.61 -14.43
C GLY A 361 -19.12 -3.05 -13.06
N SER A 362 -17.88 -2.62 -12.95
CA SER A 362 -17.34 -1.96 -11.77
C SER A 362 -16.49 -0.78 -12.22
N HIS A 363 -16.77 0.40 -11.70
CA HIS A 363 -15.93 1.58 -11.84
C HIS A 363 -15.40 1.96 -10.46
N ALA A 364 -14.08 1.91 -10.28
CA ALA A 364 -13.43 2.28 -9.04
C ALA A 364 -12.61 3.55 -9.24
N THR A 365 -12.65 4.43 -8.24
CA THR A 365 -11.89 5.68 -8.18
C THR A 365 -11.30 5.85 -6.79
N HIS A 366 -10.33 6.74 -6.66
CA HIS A 366 -9.66 6.99 -5.39
C HIS A 366 -8.96 5.74 -4.84
N LEU A 367 -8.47 4.88 -5.73
CA LEU A 367 -7.69 3.70 -5.35
C LEU A 367 -6.28 4.14 -4.94
N ARG A 368 -5.70 3.42 -3.98
CA ARG A 368 -4.30 3.64 -3.61
C ARG A 368 -3.39 3.43 -4.82
N SER A 369 -2.49 4.37 -5.05
CA SER A 369 -1.63 4.45 -6.24
C SER A 369 -0.29 5.10 -5.91
N LEU A 370 0.58 5.24 -6.91
CA LEU A 370 1.84 5.99 -6.82
C LEU A 370 2.05 6.89 -8.06
N LEU A 371 1.01 7.64 -8.40
CA LEU A 371 0.90 8.47 -9.60
C LEU A 371 1.21 9.96 -9.33
N GLY A 372 1.30 10.39 -8.07
CA GLY A 372 1.22 11.80 -7.67
C GLY A 372 2.41 12.68 -8.03
N GLY A 373 3.60 12.13 -8.24
CA GLY A 373 4.79 12.83 -8.75
C GLY A 373 4.96 14.26 -8.24
N VAL A 374 4.90 14.44 -6.90
CA VAL A 374 4.71 15.74 -6.24
C VAL A 374 5.78 16.78 -6.63
N ASN A 375 7.01 16.31 -6.85
CA ASN A 375 8.14 17.13 -7.24
C ASN A 375 8.67 16.82 -8.65
N ALA A 376 7.81 16.33 -9.56
CA ALA A 376 8.21 15.99 -10.92
C ALA A 376 8.53 17.25 -11.75
N LEU A 377 9.44 17.10 -12.72
CA LEU A 377 9.71 18.15 -13.71
C LEU A 377 8.51 18.29 -14.64
N ASN A 378 8.06 19.52 -14.85
CA ASN A 378 6.97 19.80 -15.79
C ASN A 378 7.38 19.41 -17.24
N PRO A 379 6.58 18.60 -17.96
CA PRO A 379 6.85 18.21 -19.34
C PRO A 379 7.07 19.38 -20.31
N ALA A 380 6.59 20.59 -19.96
CA ALA A 380 6.85 21.81 -20.72
C ALA A 380 8.35 22.12 -20.87
N TYR A 381 9.20 21.65 -19.95
CA TYR A 381 10.65 21.84 -20.00
C TYR A 381 11.40 20.75 -20.77
N PHE A 382 10.74 19.68 -21.23
CA PHE A 382 11.43 18.57 -21.92
C PHE A 382 12.00 19.00 -23.28
N ASN A 383 11.49 20.08 -23.87
CA ASN A 383 12.05 20.68 -25.07
C ASN A 383 13.47 21.24 -24.88
N MET A 384 13.91 21.45 -23.63
CA MET A 384 15.27 21.91 -23.30
C MET A 384 16.33 20.81 -23.52
N GLY A 385 15.94 19.54 -23.67
CA GLY A 385 16.85 18.44 -23.99
C GLY A 385 18.06 18.39 -23.05
N ASN A 386 19.28 18.36 -23.61
CA ASN A 386 20.51 18.27 -22.83
C ASN A 386 20.77 19.46 -21.90
N THR A 387 20.15 20.63 -22.13
CA THR A 387 20.27 21.77 -21.23
C THR A 387 19.78 21.45 -19.82
N LEU A 388 18.81 20.53 -19.68
CA LEU A 388 18.32 20.05 -18.38
C LEU A 388 19.42 19.39 -17.54
N ASN A 389 20.44 18.82 -18.18
CA ASN A 389 21.55 18.14 -17.50
C ASN A 389 22.72 19.09 -17.17
N LEU A 390 22.69 20.34 -17.61
CA LEU A 390 23.71 21.33 -17.24
C LEU A 390 23.61 21.63 -15.75
N LEU A 391 24.75 21.88 -15.11
CA LEU A 391 24.78 22.46 -13.77
C LEU A 391 24.28 23.90 -13.85
N VAL A 392 23.59 24.37 -12.80
CA VAL A 392 23.15 25.77 -12.73
C VAL A 392 24.32 26.77 -12.69
N THR A 393 25.53 26.30 -12.39
CA THR A 393 26.78 27.08 -12.43
C THR A 393 27.44 27.09 -13.80
N ASP A 394 26.96 26.29 -14.75
CA ASP A 394 27.48 26.28 -16.12
C ASP A 394 27.16 27.63 -16.80
N PRO A 395 28.12 28.28 -17.49
CA PRO A 395 27.87 29.53 -18.21
C PRO A 395 26.76 29.44 -19.27
N ALA A 396 26.49 28.26 -19.80
CA ALA A 396 25.42 27.99 -20.76
C ALA A 396 24.07 27.67 -20.08
N SER A 397 24.00 27.61 -18.74
CA SER A 397 22.75 27.41 -18.02
C SER A 397 21.81 28.60 -18.19
N PRO A 398 20.55 28.39 -18.62
CA PRO A 398 19.55 29.45 -18.69
C PRO A 398 18.89 29.73 -17.33
N VAL A 399 19.21 28.94 -16.29
CA VAL A 399 18.57 28.99 -14.97
C VAL A 399 19.65 29.24 -13.91
N ALA A 400 19.39 30.23 -13.06
CA ALA A 400 20.22 30.51 -11.88
C ALA A 400 19.85 29.61 -10.71
N SER A 401 20.72 29.54 -9.70
CA SER A 401 20.43 28.81 -8.46
C SER A 401 19.13 29.32 -7.80
N PRO A 402 18.16 28.44 -7.49
CA PRO A 402 16.85 28.84 -6.95
C PRO A 402 16.92 29.34 -5.50
N PHE A 403 17.93 28.90 -4.74
CA PHE A 403 18.19 29.34 -3.37
C PHE A 403 19.70 29.26 -3.05
N THR A 404 20.11 29.96 -1.99
CA THR A 404 21.52 30.16 -1.62
C THR A 404 22.31 28.87 -1.41
N GLN A 405 21.70 27.85 -0.81
CA GLN A 405 22.34 26.56 -0.50
C GLN A 405 22.21 25.52 -1.63
N PHE A 406 21.60 25.84 -2.77
CA PHE A 406 21.30 24.84 -3.81
C PHE A 406 22.55 24.10 -4.33
N VAL A 407 23.60 24.84 -4.70
CA VAL A 407 24.84 24.23 -5.21
C VAL A 407 25.60 23.45 -4.13
N PRO A 408 25.83 24.01 -2.91
CA PRO A 408 26.42 23.25 -1.81
C PRO A 408 25.66 21.95 -1.46
N LEU A 409 24.34 21.98 -1.55
CA LEU A 409 23.47 20.87 -1.18
C LEU A 409 23.55 19.70 -2.18
N TYR A 410 23.67 20.00 -3.46
CA TYR A 410 23.57 18.99 -4.52
C TYR A 410 24.87 18.69 -5.25
N GLY A 411 25.86 19.58 -5.20
CA GLY A 411 27.12 19.43 -5.95
C GLY A 411 26.86 19.13 -7.43
N GLY A 412 27.30 17.96 -7.91
CA GLY A 412 27.09 17.51 -9.29
C GLY A 412 25.64 17.24 -9.69
N ALA A 413 24.70 17.20 -8.73
CA ALA A 413 23.27 17.08 -8.98
C ALA A 413 22.53 18.43 -9.00
N ALA A 414 23.24 19.56 -8.87
CA ALA A 414 22.68 20.91 -8.94
C ALA A 414 22.34 21.30 -10.40
N THR A 415 21.49 20.51 -11.05
CA THR A 415 21.18 20.63 -12.48
C THR A 415 20.07 21.64 -12.75
N VAL A 416 19.96 22.08 -14.01
CA VAL A 416 18.83 22.87 -14.50
C VAL A 416 17.51 22.12 -14.29
N ALA A 417 17.47 20.80 -14.49
CA ALA A 417 16.28 19.99 -14.21
C ALA A 417 15.84 20.11 -12.74
N GLN A 418 16.78 19.93 -11.80
CA GLN A 418 16.49 20.01 -10.37
C GLN A 418 16.13 21.44 -9.93
N ALA A 419 16.60 22.48 -10.63
CA ALA A 419 16.21 23.86 -10.34
C ALA A 419 14.79 24.22 -10.83
N LEU A 420 14.22 23.44 -11.75
CA LEU A 420 12.92 23.70 -12.40
C LEU A 420 11.76 22.87 -11.83
N VAL A 421 12.01 21.94 -10.91
CA VAL A 421 10.94 21.24 -10.19
C VAL A 421 10.23 22.18 -9.19
N PRO A 422 8.98 21.90 -8.79
CA PRO A 422 8.20 22.79 -7.91
C PRO A 422 8.85 23.09 -6.55
N PHE A 423 9.54 22.10 -5.97
CA PHE A 423 10.22 22.18 -4.69
C PHE A 423 11.70 21.81 -4.88
N PRO A 424 12.53 22.72 -5.43
CA PRO A 424 13.90 22.42 -5.84
C PRO A 424 14.84 22.10 -4.67
N GLN A 425 14.40 22.33 -3.43
CA GLN A 425 15.12 21.97 -2.21
C GLN A 425 14.99 20.49 -1.80
N TYR A 426 14.17 19.69 -2.51
CA TYR A 426 14.08 18.24 -2.32
C TYR A 426 14.37 17.51 -3.62
N MET A 427 15.09 16.38 -3.58
CA MET A 427 15.22 15.52 -4.78
C MET A 427 13.94 14.75 -5.04
N ASN A 428 13.28 14.30 -3.98
CA ASN A 428 12.03 13.58 -4.04
C ASN A 428 11.15 13.97 -2.84
N ILE A 429 9.84 13.78 -3.00
CA ILE A 429 8.84 13.97 -1.95
C ILE A 429 7.97 12.71 -2.02
N ASP A 430 7.99 11.93 -0.95
CA ASP A 430 7.34 10.61 -0.94
C ASP A 430 5.84 10.75 -0.66
N SER A 431 5.01 10.22 -1.54
CA SER A 431 3.56 10.05 -1.33
C SER A 431 3.13 8.59 -1.24
N ASP A 432 4.03 7.62 -1.49
CA ASP A 432 3.71 6.20 -1.52
C ASP A 432 3.22 5.76 -0.15
N CYS A 433 4.00 5.93 0.92
CA CYS A 433 3.73 5.42 2.27
C CYS A 433 2.28 5.55 2.76
N CYS A 434 1.56 6.52 2.23
CA CYS A 434 0.44 7.12 2.87
C CYS A 434 -0.80 7.03 1.98
N LEU A 435 -1.70 8.01 2.09
CA LEU A 435 -3.06 7.93 1.57
C LEU A 435 -3.20 8.30 0.08
N GLU A 436 -2.12 8.32 -0.70
CA GLU A 436 -2.24 8.70 -2.12
C GLU A 436 -3.28 7.83 -2.82
N ASN A 437 -4.31 8.48 -3.36
CA ASN A 437 -5.52 7.85 -3.87
C ASN A 437 -5.88 8.38 -5.26
N LEU A 438 -4.93 8.43 -6.18
CA LEU A 438 -5.17 8.97 -7.53
C LEU A 438 -5.68 7.90 -8.51
N GLY A 439 -5.60 6.63 -8.12
CA GLY A 439 -5.90 5.48 -8.94
C GLY A 439 -7.37 5.28 -9.32
N MET A 440 -7.58 4.64 -10.45
CA MET A 440 -8.85 4.27 -11.06
C MET A 440 -8.81 2.88 -11.67
N SER A 441 -9.96 2.21 -11.71
CA SER A 441 -10.12 0.90 -12.36
C SER A 441 -11.49 0.78 -13.01
N ASP A 442 -11.53 0.17 -14.19
CA ASP A 442 -12.75 -0.22 -14.90
C ASP A 442 -12.73 -1.72 -15.15
N TYR A 443 -13.74 -2.42 -14.67
CA TYR A 443 -13.96 -3.83 -14.93
C TYR A 443 -15.30 -4.03 -15.63
N ASN A 444 -15.29 -4.82 -16.70
CA ASN A 444 -16.49 -5.18 -17.45
C ASN A 444 -16.47 -6.68 -17.73
N ALA A 445 -17.57 -7.38 -17.46
CA ALA A 445 -17.68 -8.81 -17.72
C ALA A 445 -19.05 -9.24 -18.21
N LEU A 446 -19.05 -10.16 -19.18
CA LEU A 446 -20.20 -10.98 -19.57
C LEU A 446 -20.03 -12.37 -18.97
N LEU A 447 -21.02 -12.82 -18.21
CA LEU A 447 -21.06 -14.13 -17.57
C LEU A 447 -22.24 -14.93 -18.14
N VAL A 448 -21.96 -16.12 -18.65
CA VAL A 448 -22.97 -17.07 -19.14
C VAL A 448 -22.86 -18.35 -18.33
N LYS A 449 -23.98 -18.79 -17.76
CA LYS A 449 -24.07 -20.00 -16.94
C LYS A 449 -25.18 -20.91 -17.44
N LEU A 450 -24.83 -22.16 -17.75
CA LEU A 450 -25.76 -23.23 -18.05
C LEU A 450 -25.73 -24.26 -16.91
N GLN A 451 -26.88 -24.51 -16.30
CA GLN A 451 -27.01 -25.46 -15.21
C GLN A 451 -28.09 -26.50 -15.54
N ARG A 452 -27.71 -27.77 -15.51
CA ARG A 452 -28.62 -28.91 -15.56
C ARG A 452 -28.66 -29.63 -14.22
N ARG A 453 -29.83 -29.64 -13.57
CA ARG A 453 -30.06 -30.47 -12.38
C ARG A 453 -29.99 -31.96 -12.75
N PHE A 454 -29.62 -32.81 -11.79
CA PHE A 454 -29.47 -34.25 -12.04
C PHE A 454 -30.76 -34.84 -12.62
N SER A 455 -30.67 -35.32 -13.86
CA SER A 455 -31.81 -35.78 -14.65
C SER A 455 -31.32 -36.74 -15.73
N ASN A 456 -31.95 -37.90 -15.85
CA ASN A 456 -31.54 -38.96 -16.77
C ASN A 456 -30.04 -39.31 -16.66
N GLY A 457 -29.50 -39.33 -15.43
CA GLY A 457 -28.11 -39.67 -15.15
C GLY A 457 -27.12 -38.53 -15.29
N LEU A 458 -27.49 -37.32 -15.75
CA LEU A 458 -26.56 -36.21 -15.92
C LEU A 458 -26.89 -35.03 -14.99
N ASN A 459 -25.89 -34.56 -14.26
CA ASN A 459 -25.82 -33.22 -13.68
C ASN A 459 -24.69 -32.44 -14.39
N LEU A 460 -24.94 -31.18 -14.71
CA LEU A 460 -24.03 -30.34 -15.48
C LEU A 460 -24.04 -28.91 -14.95
N LEU A 461 -22.86 -28.32 -14.85
CA LEU A 461 -22.64 -26.90 -14.67
C LEU A 461 -21.56 -26.47 -15.68
N ALA A 462 -21.92 -25.60 -16.60
CA ALA A 462 -20.99 -24.92 -17.48
C ALA A 462 -21.07 -23.42 -17.23
N SER A 463 -19.94 -22.75 -17.08
CA SER A 463 -19.87 -21.30 -16.99
C SER A 463 -18.78 -20.75 -17.89
N TYR A 464 -19.09 -19.65 -18.57
CA TYR A 464 -18.18 -18.93 -19.43
C TYR A 464 -18.20 -17.46 -19.06
N THR A 465 -17.02 -16.89 -18.83
CA THR A 465 -16.84 -15.47 -18.48
C THR A 465 -15.92 -14.85 -19.52
N VAL A 466 -16.34 -13.72 -20.09
CA VAL A 466 -15.46 -12.83 -20.86
C VAL A 466 -15.37 -11.52 -20.10
N SER A 467 -14.17 -11.10 -19.76
CA SER A 467 -13.94 -9.87 -18.99
C SER A 467 -12.81 -9.02 -19.56
N LYS A 468 -12.80 -7.75 -19.15
CA LYS A 468 -11.70 -6.83 -19.38
C LYS A 468 -11.57 -5.87 -18.21
N THR A 469 -10.34 -5.71 -17.75
CA THR A 469 -9.98 -4.85 -16.63
C THR A 469 -8.94 -3.83 -17.08
N LEU A 470 -9.27 -2.55 -17.00
CA LEU A 470 -8.36 -1.43 -17.29
C LEU A 470 -8.10 -0.65 -16.00
N THR A 471 -6.85 -0.46 -15.62
CA THR A 471 -6.49 0.24 -14.39
C THR A 471 -5.14 0.94 -14.48
N ASP A 472 -4.95 1.96 -13.66
CA ASP A 472 -3.67 2.63 -13.36
C ASP A 472 -3.27 2.41 -11.87
N ALA A 473 -3.99 1.52 -11.17
CA ALA A 473 -3.79 1.18 -9.75
C ALA A 473 -4.04 -0.32 -9.52
N ASP A 474 -3.16 -1.15 -10.08
CA ASP A 474 -3.31 -2.61 -10.13
C ASP A 474 -3.06 -3.31 -8.78
N SER A 475 -2.49 -2.61 -7.81
CA SER A 475 -2.18 -3.12 -6.48
C SER A 475 -2.44 -2.04 -5.43
N ALA A 476 -2.99 -2.47 -4.28
CA ALA A 476 -3.07 -1.63 -3.10
C ALA A 476 -1.69 -1.29 -2.52
N LEU A 477 -0.63 -1.97 -2.96
CA LEU A 477 0.78 -1.68 -2.71
C LEU A 477 1.48 -1.48 -4.07
N PRO A 478 1.63 -0.24 -4.57
CA PRO A 478 2.14 0.08 -5.91
C PRO A 478 3.48 -0.59 -6.25
N ALA A 479 4.37 -0.78 -5.29
CA ALA A 479 5.62 -1.52 -5.47
C ALA A 479 5.44 -2.96 -6.01
N PHE A 480 4.26 -3.56 -5.81
CA PHE A 480 3.88 -4.89 -6.33
C PHE A 480 2.92 -4.81 -7.54
N ALA A 481 2.68 -3.63 -8.09
CA ALA A 481 1.87 -3.48 -9.29
C ALA A 481 2.58 -4.10 -10.50
N GLY A 482 1.81 -4.72 -11.40
CA GLY A 482 2.34 -5.32 -12.63
C GLY A 482 2.75 -4.33 -13.73
N PHE A 483 2.87 -3.04 -13.42
CA PHE A 483 3.25 -2.00 -14.37
C PHE A 483 4.77 -1.85 -14.47
N SER A 484 5.26 -1.52 -15.67
CA SER A 484 6.68 -1.18 -15.87
C SER A 484 7.02 0.05 -15.02
N GLY A 485 8.02 -0.08 -14.15
CA GLY A 485 8.40 0.98 -13.22
C GLY A 485 7.65 0.94 -11.89
N GLY A 486 7.17 -0.22 -11.41
CA GLY A 486 6.76 -0.38 -10.00
C GLY A 486 5.59 0.50 -9.55
N GLY A 487 4.67 0.84 -10.48
CA GLY A 487 3.46 1.60 -10.19
C GLY A 487 3.61 3.13 -10.25
N TYR A 488 4.79 3.67 -10.58
CA TYR A 488 4.97 5.11 -10.80
C TYR A 488 4.22 5.61 -12.04
N GLY A 489 3.57 6.77 -11.95
CA GLY A 489 3.01 7.45 -13.11
C GLY A 489 4.10 7.95 -14.06
N GLN A 490 4.02 7.64 -15.35
CA GLN A 490 4.96 8.12 -16.37
C GLN A 490 4.87 9.64 -16.55
N ASN A 491 3.66 10.18 -16.46
CA ASN A 491 3.39 11.61 -16.53
C ASN A 491 2.38 12.01 -15.43
N PRO A 492 2.85 12.49 -14.26
CA PRO A 492 1.96 12.93 -13.18
C PRO A 492 1.06 14.11 -13.56
N TYR A 493 1.36 14.82 -14.67
CA TYR A 493 0.53 15.89 -15.22
C TYR A 493 -0.55 15.39 -16.19
N ASN A 494 -0.55 14.11 -16.58
CA ASN A 494 -1.56 13.51 -17.45
C ASN A 494 -1.88 12.06 -17.05
N LEU A 495 -2.54 11.90 -15.90
CA LEU A 495 -2.91 10.59 -15.37
C LEU A 495 -3.83 9.75 -16.27
N LYS A 496 -4.55 10.40 -17.20
CA LYS A 496 -5.40 9.67 -18.17
C LYS A 496 -4.60 8.74 -19.07
N GLY A 497 -3.31 9.02 -19.29
CA GLY A 497 -2.41 8.19 -20.07
C GLY A 497 -1.88 6.95 -19.34
N GLU A 498 -2.06 6.87 -18.02
CA GLU A 498 -1.49 5.79 -17.19
C GLU A 498 -2.34 4.51 -17.20
N LYS A 499 -3.61 4.62 -17.60
CA LYS A 499 -4.53 3.50 -17.58
C LYS A 499 -4.18 2.47 -18.63
N SER A 500 -3.94 1.24 -18.19
CA SER A 500 -3.56 0.12 -19.06
C SER A 500 -4.31 -1.17 -18.70
N LEU A 501 -4.06 -2.26 -19.41
CA LEU A 501 -4.64 -3.56 -19.08
C LEU A 501 -4.07 -4.03 -17.75
N SER A 502 -4.94 -4.42 -16.81
CA SER A 502 -4.53 -4.99 -15.53
C SER A 502 -3.67 -6.23 -15.73
N PHE A 503 -2.61 -6.40 -14.93
CA PHE A 503 -1.82 -7.63 -14.93
C PHE A 503 -2.62 -8.83 -14.41
N GLN A 504 -3.70 -8.57 -13.67
CA GLN A 504 -4.63 -9.55 -13.12
C GLN A 504 -5.80 -9.85 -14.07
N ASP A 505 -5.84 -9.24 -15.26
CA ASP A 505 -6.91 -9.48 -16.23
C ASP A 505 -6.87 -10.92 -16.74
N ILE A 506 -7.97 -11.64 -16.56
CA ILE A 506 -8.19 -12.97 -17.15
C ILE A 506 -9.30 -12.82 -18.19
N PRO A 507 -8.97 -12.61 -19.49
CA PRO A 507 -9.96 -12.19 -20.48
C PRO A 507 -11.08 -13.20 -20.71
N GLN A 508 -10.77 -14.49 -20.59
CA GLN A 508 -11.71 -15.57 -20.84
C GLN A 508 -11.49 -16.71 -19.85
N THR A 509 -12.57 -17.15 -19.20
CA THR A 509 -12.55 -18.32 -18.31
C THR A 509 -13.72 -19.24 -18.66
N PHE A 510 -13.43 -20.51 -18.90
CA PHE A 510 -14.43 -21.56 -19.08
C PHE A 510 -14.29 -22.61 -17.98
N VAL A 511 -15.38 -22.93 -17.30
CA VAL A 511 -15.43 -23.98 -16.28
C VAL A 511 -16.56 -24.95 -16.62
N LEU A 512 -16.23 -26.25 -16.62
CA LEU A 512 -17.17 -27.33 -16.84
C LEU A 512 -17.08 -28.32 -15.69
N SER A 513 -18.21 -28.53 -15.01
CA SER A 513 -18.40 -29.55 -13.99
C SER A 513 -19.56 -30.45 -14.40
N TYR A 514 -19.35 -31.76 -14.35
CA TYR A 514 -20.40 -32.72 -14.67
C TYR A 514 -20.29 -33.95 -13.77
N LEU A 515 -21.45 -34.51 -13.46
CA LEU A 515 -21.56 -35.83 -12.86
C LEU A 515 -22.46 -36.65 -13.78
N TYR A 516 -21.92 -37.72 -14.32
CA TYR A 516 -22.66 -38.65 -15.17
C TYR A 516 -22.73 -40.03 -14.53
N GLU A 517 -23.94 -40.41 -14.14
CA GLU A 517 -24.25 -41.76 -13.71
C GLU A 517 -24.34 -42.67 -14.95
N LEU A 518 -23.35 -43.54 -15.08
CA LEU A 518 -23.32 -44.51 -16.18
C LEU A 518 -24.57 -45.39 -16.12
N PRO A 519 -25.25 -45.63 -17.25
CA PRO A 519 -26.48 -46.41 -17.30
C PRO A 519 -26.22 -47.93 -17.23
N VAL A 520 -25.20 -48.36 -16.48
CA VAL A 520 -24.70 -49.75 -16.41
C VAL A 520 -24.72 -50.23 -14.96
N GLY A 521 -25.25 -51.42 -14.71
CA GLY A 521 -25.25 -52.07 -13.39
C GLY A 521 -26.64 -52.53 -12.91
N PRO A 522 -26.71 -53.22 -11.75
CA PRO A 522 -27.97 -53.75 -11.24
C PRO A 522 -29.01 -52.65 -11.03
N GLY A 523 -30.16 -52.75 -11.71
CA GLY A 523 -31.23 -51.75 -11.67
C GLY A 523 -31.15 -50.63 -12.71
N LYS A 524 -30.15 -50.63 -13.60
CA LYS A 524 -29.98 -49.64 -14.69
C LYS A 524 -30.36 -50.20 -16.07
N ARG A 525 -30.33 -49.33 -17.11
CA ARG A 525 -30.84 -49.63 -18.46
C ARG A 525 -30.00 -50.70 -19.18
N PHE A 526 -28.69 -50.70 -18.98
CA PHE A 526 -27.74 -51.64 -19.57
C PHE A 526 -27.09 -52.53 -18.50
N ALA A 527 -26.70 -53.76 -18.86
CA ALA A 527 -26.15 -54.79 -17.97
C ALA A 527 -27.03 -55.16 -16.76
N LYS A 528 -28.33 -55.40 -17.00
CA LYS A 528 -29.33 -55.81 -15.98
C LYS A 528 -29.07 -57.16 -15.27
N ARG A 529 -28.02 -57.90 -15.63
CA ARG A 529 -27.77 -59.24 -15.07
C ARG A 529 -27.25 -59.12 -13.63
N GLY A 530 -28.10 -59.47 -12.67
CA GLY A 530 -27.70 -59.70 -11.29
C GLY A 530 -26.67 -60.82 -11.19
N GLY A 531 -25.58 -60.57 -10.47
CA GLY A 531 -24.47 -61.50 -10.27
C GLY A 531 -23.17 -60.75 -9.97
N ALA A 532 -22.15 -61.45 -9.47
CA ALA A 532 -20.86 -60.87 -9.05
C ALA A 532 -20.18 -60.01 -10.15
N VAL A 533 -20.40 -60.33 -11.43
CA VAL A 533 -19.88 -59.58 -12.59
C VAL A 533 -20.53 -58.19 -12.74
N GLY A 534 -21.81 -58.04 -12.38
CA GLY A 534 -22.50 -56.75 -12.38
C GLY A 534 -22.12 -55.84 -11.21
N LYS A 535 -21.61 -56.43 -10.10
CA LYS A 535 -21.06 -55.69 -8.96
C LYS A 535 -19.60 -55.26 -9.18
N LEU A 536 -18.82 -55.99 -9.98
CA LEU A 536 -17.42 -55.66 -10.28
C LEU A 536 -17.27 -54.38 -11.13
N LEU A 537 -18.25 -54.10 -12.00
CA LEU A 537 -18.24 -52.93 -12.91
C LEU A 537 -18.50 -51.59 -12.21
N VAL A 538 -18.92 -51.60 -10.95
CA VAL A 538 -19.14 -50.39 -10.12
C VAL A 538 -17.89 -50.01 -9.31
N LEU A 539 -16.87 -50.87 -9.25
CA LEU A 539 -15.67 -50.72 -8.41
C LEU A 539 -14.40 -50.27 -9.18
N LEU A 540 -14.49 -50.06 -10.49
CA LEU A 540 -13.38 -49.62 -11.35
C LEU A 540 -13.80 -48.43 -12.22
N CYS A 541 -14.20 -47.31 -11.62
CA CYS A 541 -14.29 -45.99 -12.26
C CYS A 541 -14.31 -44.88 -11.21
#